data_AF-A0A968AJQ3-F1
#
_entry.id   AF-A0A968AJQ3-F1
#
_cell.length_a   1.000
_cell.length_b   1.000
_cell.length_c   1.000
_cell.angle_alpha   90.00
_cell.angle_beta   90.00
_cell.angle_gamma   90.00
#
_symmetry.space_group_name_H-M   'P 1'
#
loop_
_entity.id
_entity.type
_entity.pdbx_description
1 polymer ?
#
loop_
_entity_poly.entity_id
_entity_poly.type
_entity_poly.pdbx_seq_one_letter_code
_entity_poly.pdbx_strand_id
1 'polypeptide(L)' 'PDGMTKAAKMVAYREGLGDVMAEGADATAKHFGHPELAMTVKGQGIPAYDPRGLKGMGMGYAT' A
#
# COMPACT_ATOMS: atom_id res chain seq x y z
N PRO A 1 -4.64 -17.51 4.40
CA PRO A 1 -5.45 -16.75 5.38
C PRO A 1 -4.62 -16.29 6.59
N ASP A 2 -3.89 -17.22 7.21
CA ASP A 2 -3.19 -16.99 8.50
C ASP A 2 -2.08 -15.94 8.43
N GLY A 3 -1.35 -15.87 7.32
CA GLY A 3 -0.32 -14.84 7.12
C GLY A 3 -0.89 -13.43 7.08
N MET A 4 -2.06 -13.24 6.44
CA MET A 4 -2.71 -11.94 6.31
C MET A 4 -3.25 -11.44 7.65
N THR A 5 -3.89 -12.31 8.43
CA THR A 5 -4.39 -11.96 9.76
C THR A 5 -3.27 -11.69 10.75
N LYS A 6 -2.17 -12.44 10.67
CA LYS A 6 -0.95 -12.17 11.45
C LYS A 6 -0.32 -10.83 11.08
N ALA A 7 -0.18 -10.53 9.79
CA ALA A 7 0.36 -9.24 9.33
C ALA A 7 -0.51 -8.07 9.80
N ALA A 8 -1.84 -8.19 9.72
CA ALA A 8 -2.75 -7.17 10.22
C ALA A 8 -2.58 -6.91 11.72
N LYS A 9 -2.41 -7.95 12.53
CA LYS A 9 -2.11 -7.80 13.97
C LYS A 9 -0.77 -7.11 14.21
N MET A 10 0.28 -7.52 13.50
CA MET A 10 1.60 -6.91 13.63
C MET A 10 1.57 -5.41 13.28
N VAL A 11 0.82 -5.02 12.24
CA VAL A 11 0.62 -3.60 11.89
C VAL A 11 -0.12 -2.86 13.01
N ALA A 12 -1.22 -3.44 13.51
CA ALA A 12 -2.03 -2.80 14.56
C ALA A 12 -1.25 -2.56 15.86
N TYR A 13 -0.34 -3.47 16.21
CA TYR A 13 0.47 -3.39 17.44
C TYR A 13 1.91 -2.90 17.20
N ARG A 14 2.27 -2.54 15.96
CA ARG A 14 3.63 -2.13 15.57
C ARG A 14 4.72 -3.12 15.99
N GLU A 15 4.51 -4.41 15.70
CA GLU A 15 5.44 -5.48 16.04
C GLU A 15 6.29 -5.93 14.85
N GLY A 16 7.61 -5.88 14.99
CA GLY A 16 8.56 -6.35 13.97
C GLY A 16 8.35 -5.65 12.63
N LEU A 17 8.13 -6.42 11.55
CA LEU A 17 7.81 -5.87 10.22
C LEU A 17 6.55 -4.99 10.21
N GLY A 18 5.64 -5.21 11.17
CA GLY A 18 4.41 -4.44 11.31
C GLY A 18 4.65 -2.96 11.58
N ASP A 19 5.74 -2.58 12.26
CA ASP A 19 6.05 -1.18 12.52
C ASP A 19 6.35 -0.40 11.23
N VAL A 20 7.15 -1.00 10.34
CA VAL A 20 7.43 -0.42 9.02
C VAL A 20 6.16 -0.39 8.15
N MET A 21 5.38 -1.48 8.16
CA MET A 21 4.14 -1.58 7.40
C MET A 21 3.06 -0.58 7.86
N ALA A 22 3.08 -0.17 9.13
CA ALA A 22 2.14 0.81 9.69
C ALA A 22 2.33 2.22 9.11
N GLU A 23 3.49 2.53 8.53
CA GLU A 23 3.76 3.81 7.87
C GLU A 23 3.20 3.88 6.43
N GLY A 24 2.54 2.80 5.96
CA GLY A 24 1.87 2.74 4.66
C GLY A 24 2.77 2.24 3.53
N ALA A 25 2.17 2.04 2.36
CA ALA A 25 2.79 1.37 1.22
C ALA A 25 4.04 2.12 0.69
N ASP A 26 3.98 3.46 0.60
CA ASP A 26 5.12 4.27 0.14
C ASP A 26 6.35 4.12 1.04
N ALA A 27 6.16 4.27 2.36
CA ALA A 27 7.24 4.18 3.32
C ALA A 27 7.81 2.76 3.37
N THR A 28 6.93 1.75 3.34
CA THR A 28 7.32 0.34 3.32
C THR A 28 8.14 0.01 2.07
N ALA A 29 7.65 0.38 0.89
CA ALA A 29 8.33 0.11 -0.38
C ALA A 29 9.70 0.81 -0.44
N LYS A 30 9.78 2.07 0.03
CA LYS A 30 11.04 2.82 0.15
C LYS A 30 12.01 2.17 1.14
N HIS A 31 11.52 1.68 2.28
CA HIS A 31 12.34 0.99 3.27
C HIS A 31 13.06 -0.22 2.68
N PHE A 32 12.40 -0.95 1.77
CA PHE A 32 12.99 -2.09 1.07
C PHE A 32 13.76 -1.72 -0.22
N GLY A 33 13.90 -0.43 -0.55
CA GLY A 33 14.61 0.01 -1.75
C GLY A 33 13.85 -0.17 -3.07
N HIS A 34 12.54 -0.45 -3.00
CA HIS A 34 11.69 -0.75 -4.15
C HIS A 34 10.44 0.14 -4.22
N PRO A 35 10.60 1.48 -4.34
CA PRO A 35 9.48 2.42 -4.34
C PRO A 35 8.46 2.16 -5.46
N GLU A 36 8.86 1.56 -6.58
CA GLU A 36 8.01 1.19 -7.72
C GLU A 36 6.94 0.15 -7.39
N LEU A 37 7.08 -0.58 -6.29
CA LEU A 37 6.10 -1.55 -5.83
C LEU A 37 4.92 -0.91 -5.09
N ALA A 38 5.03 0.35 -4.68
CA ALA A 38 3.94 1.07 -4.01
C ALA A 38 2.85 1.45 -5.02
N MET A 39 1.70 0.78 -4.94
CA MET A 39 0.52 1.09 -5.75
C MET A 39 -0.27 2.24 -5.13
N THR A 40 0.28 3.45 -5.21
CA THR A 40 -0.30 4.65 -4.60
C THR A 40 -0.32 5.83 -5.56
N VAL A 41 -1.17 6.81 -5.27
CA VAL A 41 -1.08 8.16 -5.84
C VAL A 41 -1.08 9.17 -4.69
N LYS A 42 -0.06 10.04 -4.66
CA LYS A 42 0.15 11.02 -3.56
C LYS A 42 0.16 10.37 -2.16
N GLY A 43 0.66 9.15 -2.05
CA GLY A 43 0.74 8.40 -0.79
C GLY A 43 -0.54 7.68 -0.35
N GLN A 44 -1.62 7.74 -1.13
CA GLN A 44 -2.85 6.99 -0.88
C GLN A 44 -2.95 5.77 -1.81
N GLY A 45 -3.35 4.62 -1.26
CA GLY A 45 -3.50 3.38 -2.02
C GLY A 45 -4.58 3.49 -3.11
N ILE A 46 -4.30 2.90 -4.28
CA ILE A 46 -5.32 2.76 -5.33
C ILE A 46 -6.50 1.94 -4.77
N PRO A 47 -7.76 2.40 -4.89
CA PRO A 47 -8.92 1.67 -4.38
C PRO A 47 -9.23 0.43 -5.25
N ALA A 48 -10.36 -0.23 -5.04
CA ALA A 48 -10.68 -1.55 -5.60
C ALA A 48 -10.78 -1.65 -7.15
N TYR A 49 -10.48 -0.60 -7.91
CA TYR A 49 -10.63 -0.56 -9.36
C TYR A 49 -9.29 -0.39 -10.08
N ASP A 50 -9.02 -1.27 -11.03
CA ASP A 50 -7.83 -1.18 -11.86
C ASP A 50 -7.98 -0.07 -12.93
N PRO A 51 -7.13 0.98 -12.91
CA PRO A 51 -7.23 2.09 -13.86
C PRO A 51 -6.97 1.67 -15.31
N ARG A 52 -6.37 0.49 -15.55
CA ARG A 52 -6.15 -0.03 -16.90
C ARG A 52 -7.48 -0.31 -17.60
N GLY A 53 -8.50 -0.76 -16.87
CA GLY A 53 -9.86 -1.02 -17.37
C GLY A 53 -10.78 0.20 -17.36
N LEU A 54 -10.46 1.24 -16.58
CA LEU A 54 -11.31 2.42 -16.37
C LEU A 54 -10.49 3.71 -16.50
N LYS A 55 -10.30 4.20 -17.74
CA LYS A 55 -9.43 5.35 -18.03
C LYS A 55 -9.82 6.63 -17.28
N GLY A 56 -11.12 6.90 -17.13
CA GLY A 56 -11.62 8.03 -16.35
C GLY A 56 -11.23 7.97 -14.88
N MET A 57 -11.22 6.77 -14.28
CA MET A 57 -10.76 6.58 -12.90
C MET A 57 -9.25 6.81 -12.78
N GLY A 58 -8.47 6.35 -13.77
CA GLY A 58 -7.03 6.60 -13.82
C GLY A 58 -6.69 8.09 -13.84
N MET A 59 -7.41 8.88 -14.64
CA MET A 59 -7.28 10.34 -14.62
C MET A 59 -7.68 10.92 -13.25
N GLY A 60 -8.79 10.45 -12.68
CA GLY A 60 -9.25 10.89 -11.36
C GLY A 60 -8.25 10.60 -10.24
N TYR A 61 -7.55 9.47 -10.28
CA TYR A 61 -6.49 9.17 -9.32
C TYR A 61 -5.29 10.10 -9.46
N ALA A 62 -4.92 10.47 -10.69
CA ALA A 62 -3.75 11.33 -10.95
C ALA A 62 -3.97 12.79 -10.53
N THR A 63 -5.18 13.32 -10.67
CA THR A 63 -5.53 14.72 -10.35
C THR A 63 -5.69 14.98 -8.87
#